data_AF-A0A098E769-F1
#
_entry.id   AF-A0A098E769-F1
#
_cell.length_a   1.000
_cell.length_b   1.000
_cell.length_c   1.000
_cell.angle_alpha   90.00
_cell.angle_beta   90.00
_cell.angle_gamma   90.00
#
_symmetry.space_group_name_H-M   'P 1'
#
loop_
_entity.id
_entity.type
_entity.pdbx_description
1 polymer ?
#
loop_
_entity_poly.entity_id
_entity_poly.type
_entity_poly.pdbx_seq_one_letter_code
_entity_poly.pdbx_strand_id
1 'polypeptide(L)'
;MRDVKDLASKIKSPPYGLTPSKLWRAYAQVEESKVHGKTKNRVADFVSLLRFELGKVNELEPFNDTIDKRFDTWLKKQRDSGVEFTQEQMNWLEKIKKHIAESTDITMDDFELAPFDQMGGLGKAADVFAGANFNFNSILEGIASEVCV
;
A
#
# COMPACT_ATOMS: atom_id res chain seq x y z
N MET A 1 -7.35 10.53 -4.85
CA MET A 1 -7.07 9.24 -5.53
C MET A 1 -8.15 8.81 -6.56
N ARG A 2 -8.87 9.73 -7.24
CA ARG A 2 -9.88 9.36 -8.26
C ARG A 2 -9.25 8.99 -9.62
N ASP A 3 -8.06 9.46 -9.90
CA ASP A 3 -7.51 9.44 -11.27
C ASP A 3 -6.97 8.08 -11.69
N VAL A 4 -6.43 7.29 -10.75
CA VAL A 4 -5.81 5.99 -11.08
C VAL A 4 -6.85 4.90 -11.34
N LYS A 5 -7.95 4.88 -10.57
CA LYS A 5 -9.05 3.93 -10.78
C LYS A 5 -9.80 4.22 -12.08
N ASP A 6 -9.95 5.49 -12.45
CA ASP A 6 -10.59 5.91 -13.69
C ASP A 6 -9.70 5.70 -14.92
N LEU A 7 -8.39 5.83 -14.77
CA LEU A 7 -7.43 5.47 -15.81
C LEU A 7 -7.38 3.94 -16.02
N ALA A 8 -7.45 3.17 -14.93
CA ALA A 8 -7.50 1.70 -14.98
C ALA A 8 -8.77 1.16 -15.66
N SER A 9 -9.92 1.82 -15.45
CA SER A 9 -11.17 1.43 -16.09
C SER A 9 -11.15 1.72 -17.60
N LYS A 10 -10.59 2.87 -18.00
CA LYS A 10 -10.42 3.24 -19.42
C LYS A 10 -9.47 2.31 -20.18
N ILE A 11 -8.37 1.86 -19.57
CA ILE A 11 -7.42 0.93 -20.20
C ILE A 11 -7.98 -0.49 -20.33
N LYS A 12 -8.92 -0.89 -19.47
CA LYS A 12 -9.62 -2.18 -19.56
C LYS A 12 -10.69 -2.22 -20.66
N SER A 13 -11.11 -1.06 -21.20
CA SER A 13 -12.14 -1.00 -22.24
C SER A 13 -11.65 -1.54 -23.60
N PRO A 14 -12.56 -2.02 -24.47
CA PRO A 14 -12.21 -2.53 -25.79
C PRO A 14 -11.46 -1.51 -26.67
N PRO A 15 -10.62 -1.96 -27.64
CA PRO A 15 -10.58 -3.30 -28.19
C PRO A 15 -9.55 -4.25 -27.55
N TYR A 16 -8.68 -3.76 -26.64
CA TYR A 16 -7.50 -4.52 -26.21
C TYR A 16 -7.64 -5.26 -24.87
N GLY A 17 -8.62 -4.91 -24.01
CA GLY A 17 -8.92 -5.67 -22.79
C GLY A 17 -7.67 -5.93 -21.94
N LEU A 18 -6.84 -4.89 -21.80
CA LEU A 18 -5.53 -4.97 -21.17
C LEU A 18 -5.72 -5.06 -19.65
N THR A 19 -5.58 -6.27 -19.13
CA THR A 19 -5.53 -6.50 -17.68
C THR A 19 -4.15 -6.08 -17.15
N PRO A 20 -4.01 -5.71 -15.87
CA PRO A 20 -2.72 -5.35 -15.27
C PRO A 20 -1.61 -6.36 -15.54
N SER A 21 -1.89 -7.68 -15.48
CA SER A 21 -0.92 -8.70 -15.86
C SER A 21 -0.56 -8.76 -17.35
N LYS A 22 -1.48 -8.46 -18.28
CA LYS A 22 -1.15 -8.38 -19.71
C LYS A 22 -0.22 -7.21 -19.97
N LEU A 23 -0.47 -6.08 -19.31
CA LEU A 23 0.35 -4.88 -19.41
C LEU A 23 1.76 -5.11 -18.82
N TRP A 24 1.83 -5.69 -17.62
CA TRP A 24 3.10 -6.07 -16.98
C TRP A 24 3.89 -7.07 -17.83
N ARG A 25 3.21 -8.09 -18.39
CA ARG A 25 3.86 -9.11 -19.23
C ARG A 25 4.34 -8.52 -20.56
N ALA A 26 3.63 -7.54 -21.13
CA ALA A 26 4.08 -6.82 -22.31
C ALA A 26 5.31 -5.94 -22.01
N TYR A 27 5.33 -5.22 -20.89
CA TYR A 27 6.48 -4.43 -20.46
C TYR A 27 7.73 -5.27 -20.17
N ALA A 28 7.56 -6.39 -19.47
CA ALA A 28 8.65 -7.33 -19.19
C ALA A 28 9.30 -7.91 -20.46
N GLN A 29 8.59 -7.91 -21.59
CA GLN A 29 9.13 -8.36 -22.88
C GLN A 29 9.86 -7.27 -23.67
N VAL A 30 9.58 -6.00 -23.41
CA VAL A 30 10.18 -4.86 -24.14
C VAL A 30 11.34 -4.24 -23.37
N GLU A 31 11.27 -4.24 -22.03
CA GLU A 31 12.20 -3.55 -21.12
C GLU A 31 12.66 -4.50 -19.99
N GLU A 32 13.11 -5.72 -20.34
CA GLU A 32 13.46 -6.80 -19.38
C GLU A 32 14.45 -6.36 -18.29
N SER A 33 15.40 -5.46 -18.60
CA SER A 33 16.39 -4.95 -17.66
C SER A 33 15.83 -4.05 -16.55
N LYS A 34 14.58 -3.58 -16.68
CA LYS A 34 13.94 -2.63 -15.74
C LYS A 34 12.80 -3.25 -14.92
N VAL A 35 12.54 -4.54 -15.09
CA VAL A 35 11.43 -5.26 -14.44
C VAL A 35 11.98 -6.34 -13.52
N HIS A 36 11.62 -6.27 -12.24
CA HIS A 36 12.02 -7.28 -11.25
C HIS A 36 10.79 -7.98 -10.65
N GLY A 37 10.89 -9.30 -10.42
CA GLY A 37 9.87 -10.10 -9.75
C GLY A 37 8.69 -10.58 -10.62
N LYS A 38 7.72 -11.27 -10.01
CA LYS A 38 6.50 -11.79 -10.65
C LYS A 38 5.26 -11.07 -10.10
N THR A 39 4.51 -10.36 -10.95
CA THR A 39 3.24 -9.71 -10.61
C THR A 39 2.17 -10.71 -10.14
N LYS A 40 1.38 -10.33 -9.12
CA LYS A 40 0.23 -11.10 -8.63
C LYS A 40 -1.11 -10.57 -9.15
N ASN A 41 -1.11 -9.81 -10.24
CA ASN A 41 -2.33 -9.34 -10.92
C ASN A 41 -3.19 -8.39 -10.06
N ARG A 42 -2.57 -7.57 -9.20
CA ARG A 42 -3.29 -6.68 -8.26
C ARG A 42 -3.39 -5.24 -8.78
N VAL A 43 -4.34 -4.46 -8.25
CA VAL A 43 -4.46 -3.01 -8.53
C VAL A 43 -3.16 -2.28 -8.18
N ALA A 44 -2.48 -2.70 -7.12
CA ALA A 44 -1.17 -2.23 -6.71
C ALA A 44 -0.07 -2.38 -7.79
N ASP A 45 -0.10 -3.47 -8.56
CA ASP A 45 0.86 -3.70 -9.65
C ASP A 45 0.62 -2.70 -10.81
N PHE A 46 -0.64 -2.28 -11.01
CA PHE A 46 -1.00 -1.25 -11.99
C PHE A 46 -0.59 0.16 -11.54
N VAL A 47 -0.73 0.47 -10.25
CA VAL A 47 -0.23 1.73 -9.67
C VAL A 47 1.29 1.82 -9.80
N SER A 48 2.00 0.73 -9.57
CA SER A 48 3.46 0.66 -9.76
C SER A 48 3.87 0.94 -11.20
N LEU A 49 3.14 0.36 -12.16
CA LEU A 49 3.37 0.58 -13.58
C LEU A 49 3.11 2.04 -13.99
N LEU A 50 2.02 2.65 -13.53
CA LEU A 50 1.75 4.06 -13.79
C LEU A 50 2.81 5.00 -13.20
N ARG A 51 3.35 4.68 -12.02
CA ARG A 51 4.43 5.49 -11.40
C ARG A 51 5.73 5.43 -12.19
N PHE A 52 6.05 4.26 -12.72
CA PHE A 52 7.20 4.07 -13.61
C PHE A 52 7.04 4.88 -14.89
N GLU A 53 5.90 4.78 -15.56
CA GLU A 53 5.60 5.56 -16.78
C GLU A 53 5.61 7.07 -16.56
N LEU A 54 5.18 7.53 -15.39
CA LEU A 54 5.20 8.95 -15.02
C LEU A 54 6.59 9.42 -14.52
N GLY A 55 7.62 8.57 -14.59
CA GLY A 55 8.99 8.90 -14.17
C GLY A 55 9.13 9.16 -12.67
N LYS A 56 8.19 8.69 -11.85
CA LYS A 56 8.23 8.87 -10.39
C LYS A 56 9.12 7.85 -9.69
N VAL A 57 9.40 6.73 -10.35
CA VAL A 57 10.33 5.67 -9.91
C VAL A 57 11.13 5.19 -11.12
N ASN A 58 12.41 4.88 -10.89
CA ASN A 58 13.35 4.51 -11.97
C ASN A 58 13.35 3.01 -12.31
N GLU A 59 12.78 2.17 -11.43
CA GLU A 59 12.73 0.72 -11.57
C GLU A 59 11.32 0.22 -11.25
N LEU A 60 10.87 -0.80 -11.98
CA LEU A 60 9.58 -1.43 -11.77
C LEU A 60 9.74 -2.61 -10.79
N GLU A 61 9.63 -2.32 -9.50
CA GLU A 61 9.50 -3.33 -8.44
C GLU A 61 8.02 -3.69 -8.19
N PRO A 62 7.69 -4.92 -7.75
CA PRO A 62 6.35 -5.25 -7.29
C PRO A 62 6.01 -4.37 -6.08
N PHE A 63 4.87 -3.68 -6.11
CA PHE A 63 4.45 -2.73 -5.06
C PHE A 63 4.66 -3.28 -3.64
N ASN A 64 4.34 -4.56 -3.43
CA ASN A 64 4.41 -5.21 -2.14
C ASN A 64 5.83 -5.24 -1.54
N ASP A 65 6.85 -5.47 -2.38
CA ASP A 65 8.24 -5.55 -1.91
C ASP A 65 8.75 -4.15 -1.50
N THR A 66 8.26 -3.11 -2.17
CA THR A 66 8.54 -1.72 -1.81
C THR A 66 7.81 -1.30 -0.53
N ILE A 67 6.57 -1.79 -0.32
CA ILE A 67 5.77 -1.52 0.87
C ILE A 67 6.42 -2.10 2.13
N ASP A 68 6.90 -3.34 2.06
CA ASP A 68 7.58 -3.98 3.19
C ASP A 68 8.84 -3.21 3.61
N LYS A 69 9.72 -2.87 2.65
CA LYS A 69 10.94 -2.08 2.90
C LYS A 69 10.64 -0.72 3.55
N ARG A 70 9.60 -0.03 3.07
CA ARG A 70 9.20 1.29 3.58
C ARG A 70 8.56 1.21 4.96
N PHE A 71 7.72 0.20 5.19
CA PHE A 71 7.12 -0.04 6.48
C PHE A 71 8.18 -0.34 7.55
N ASP A 72 9.17 -1.19 7.24
CA ASP A 72 10.28 -1.47 8.14
C ASP A 72 11.13 -0.22 8.43
N THR A 73 11.34 0.62 7.41
CA THR A 73 12.03 1.91 7.55
C THR A 73 11.25 2.87 8.45
N TRP A 74 9.93 2.97 8.27
CA TRP A 74 9.05 3.78 9.11
C TRP A 74 9.08 3.29 10.56
N LEU A 75 8.93 1.98 10.80
CA LEU A 75 9.02 1.38 12.13
C LEU A 75 10.36 1.65 12.81
N LYS A 76 11.46 1.62 12.04
CA LYS A 76 12.78 1.96 12.56
C LYS A 76 12.85 3.42 13.01
N LYS A 77 12.35 4.37 12.22
CA LYS A 77 12.29 5.79 12.61
C LYS A 77 11.48 6.01 13.88
N GLN A 78 10.34 5.32 14.03
CA GLN A 78 9.52 5.40 15.25
C GLN A 78 10.33 4.94 16.47
N ARG A 79 11.02 3.79 16.36
CA ARG A 79 11.92 3.30 17.44
C ARG A 79 13.07 4.24 17.74
N ASP A 80 13.72 4.79 16.72
CA ASP A 80 14.81 5.76 16.88
C ASP A 80 14.32 7.06 17.58
N SER A 81 13.03 7.39 17.45
CA SER A 81 12.36 8.48 18.19
C SER A 81 11.84 8.09 19.58
N GLY A 82 12.13 6.88 20.05
CA GLY A 82 11.73 6.38 21.37
C GLY A 82 10.33 5.78 21.45
N VAL A 83 9.70 5.48 20.30
CA VAL A 83 8.38 4.85 20.26
C VAL A 83 8.52 3.34 20.25
N GLU A 84 7.87 2.69 21.23
CA GLU A 84 7.76 1.24 21.27
C GLU A 84 6.30 0.82 21.10
N PHE A 85 6.06 -0.03 20.11
CA PHE A 85 4.73 -0.59 19.87
C PHE A 85 4.55 -1.90 20.64
N THR A 86 3.40 -2.06 21.28
CA THR A 86 3.01 -3.33 21.88
C THR A 86 2.73 -4.40 20.82
N GLN A 87 2.68 -5.66 21.22
CA GLN A 87 2.35 -6.74 20.29
C GLN A 87 0.97 -6.57 19.63
N GLU A 88 0.00 -6.02 20.35
CA GLU A 88 -1.34 -5.72 19.83
C GLU A 88 -1.27 -4.60 18.79
N GLN A 89 -0.54 -3.51 19.08
CA GLN A 89 -0.31 -2.42 18.15
C GLN A 89 0.41 -2.89 16.87
N MET A 90 1.45 -3.71 17.01
CA MET A 90 2.17 -4.30 15.87
C MET A 90 1.25 -5.14 14.97
N ASN A 91 0.37 -5.95 15.56
CA ASN A 91 -0.61 -6.72 14.78
C ASN A 91 -1.54 -5.80 13.97
N TRP A 92 -2.02 -4.69 14.56
CA TRP A 92 -2.80 -3.69 13.81
C TRP A 92 -2.00 -3.07 12.67
N LEU A 93 -0.76 -2.65 12.90
CA LEU A 93 0.11 -2.05 11.89
C LEU A 93 0.39 -3.02 10.72
N GLU A 94 0.57 -4.32 10.99
CA GLU A 94 0.73 -5.34 9.95
C GLU A 94 -0.52 -5.51 9.07
N LYS A 95 -1.72 -5.45 9.66
CA LYS A 95 -2.98 -5.50 8.89
C LYS A 95 -3.17 -4.26 8.04
N ILE A 96 -2.84 -3.08 8.59
CA ILE A 96 -2.82 -1.81 7.85
C ILE A 96 -1.87 -1.90 6.66
N LYS A 97 -0.63 -2.35 6.87
CA LYS A 97 0.34 -2.58 5.79
C LYS A 97 -0.23 -3.51 4.70
N LYS A 98 -0.82 -4.62 5.11
CA LYS A 98 -1.40 -5.60 4.17
C LYS A 98 -2.55 -5.01 3.36
N HIS A 99 -3.42 -4.22 4.00
CA HIS A 99 -4.50 -3.50 3.31
C HIS A 99 -3.91 -2.54 2.27
N ILE A 100 -2.96 -1.70 2.65
CA ILE A 100 -2.28 -0.77 1.74
C ILE A 100 -1.63 -1.51 0.55
N ALA A 101 -1.00 -2.66 0.80
CA ALA A 101 -0.43 -3.48 -0.26
C ALA A 101 -1.47 -3.98 -1.30
N GLU A 102 -2.75 -4.02 -0.93
CA GLU A 102 -3.85 -4.47 -1.79
C GLU A 102 -4.66 -3.32 -2.40
N SER A 103 -4.92 -2.27 -1.64
CA SER A 103 -5.77 -1.12 -1.99
C SER A 103 -5.01 0.13 -2.40
N THR A 104 -3.70 0.20 -2.13
CA THR A 104 -2.78 1.36 -2.31
C THR A 104 -3.09 2.58 -1.44
N ASP A 105 -4.03 2.47 -0.51
CA ASP A 105 -4.44 3.53 0.39
C ASP A 105 -5.03 2.94 1.68
N ILE A 106 -5.15 3.76 2.72
CA ILE A 106 -5.98 3.41 3.88
C ILE A 106 -6.69 4.66 4.40
N THR A 107 -7.99 4.55 4.60
CA THR A 107 -8.82 5.61 5.19
C THR A 107 -9.48 5.12 6.48
N MET A 108 -10.14 6.02 7.21
CA MET A 108 -10.89 5.63 8.41
C MET A 108 -12.06 4.69 8.08
N ASP A 109 -12.70 4.89 6.92
CA ASP A 109 -13.84 4.05 6.47
C ASP A 109 -13.42 2.59 6.25
N ASP A 110 -12.14 2.33 5.93
CA ASP A 110 -11.65 0.97 5.77
C ASP A 110 -11.73 0.16 7.08
N PHE A 111 -11.78 0.82 8.25
CA PHE A 111 -11.92 0.16 9.54
C PHE A 111 -13.32 -0.42 9.79
N GLU A 112 -14.29 -0.10 8.93
CA GLU A 112 -15.62 -0.73 8.90
C GLU A 112 -15.63 -2.03 8.07
N LEU A 113 -14.51 -2.38 7.43
CA LEU A 113 -14.37 -3.55 6.57
C LEU A 113 -13.45 -4.60 7.20
N ALA A 114 -13.61 -5.84 6.75
CA ALA A 114 -12.71 -6.93 7.15
C ALA A 114 -11.27 -6.68 6.68
N PRO A 115 -10.26 -6.99 7.52
CA PRO A 115 -10.36 -7.66 8.83
C PRO A 115 -10.54 -6.70 10.02
N PHE A 116 -10.61 -5.39 9.82
CA PHE A 116 -10.57 -4.41 10.90
C PHE A 116 -11.85 -4.40 11.72
N ASP A 117 -13.02 -4.54 11.09
CA ASP A 117 -14.32 -4.68 11.77
C ASP A 117 -14.33 -5.85 12.77
N GLN A 118 -13.76 -6.99 12.39
CA GLN A 118 -13.59 -8.19 13.21
C GLN A 118 -12.59 -7.98 14.35
N MET A 119 -11.67 -7.04 14.21
CA MET A 119 -10.73 -6.63 15.25
C MET A 119 -11.32 -5.56 16.20
N GLY A 120 -12.58 -5.17 16.01
CA GLY A 120 -13.27 -4.15 16.81
C GLY A 120 -13.35 -2.76 16.16
N GLY A 121 -12.94 -2.66 14.89
CA GLY A 121 -13.06 -1.46 14.05
C GLY A 121 -12.27 -0.26 14.55
N LEU A 122 -12.69 0.92 14.10
CA LEU A 122 -12.00 2.19 14.36
C LEU A 122 -11.90 2.51 15.86
N GLY A 123 -12.95 2.22 16.63
CA GLY A 123 -12.97 2.47 18.07
C GLY A 123 -11.89 1.67 18.81
N LYS A 124 -11.82 0.36 18.55
CA LYS A 124 -10.79 -0.49 19.16
C LYS A 124 -9.39 -0.11 18.70
N ALA A 125 -9.21 0.27 17.43
CA ALA A 125 -7.93 0.80 16.95
C ALA A 125 -7.54 2.06 17.74
N ALA A 126 -8.44 3.03 17.88
CA ALA A 126 -8.17 4.26 18.65
C ALA A 126 -7.78 3.95 20.10
N ASP A 127 -8.49 3.04 20.78
CA ASP A 127 -8.19 2.62 22.15
C ASP A 127 -6.81 1.97 22.28
N VAL A 128 -6.46 1.09 21.34
CA VAL A 128 -5.17 0.39 21.31
C VAL A 128 -3.99 1.36 21.15
N PHE A 129 -4.18 2.45 20.41
CA PHE A 129 -3.12 3.45 20.17
C PHE A 129 -3.16 4.65 21.14
N ALA A 130 -4.24 4.86 21.90
CA ALA A 130 -4.39 5.99 22.83
C ALA A 130 -3.35 6.00 23.96
N GLY A 131 -2.85 4.83 24.40
CA GLY A 131 -1.86 4.71 25.47
C GLY A 131 -0.42 5.07 25.07
N ALA A 132 -0.14 5.31 23.79
CA ALA A 132 1.22 5.45 23.27
C ALA A 132 1.75 6.90 23.23
N ASN A 133 1.04 7.89 23.79
CA ASN A 133 1.26 9.33 23.51
C ASN A 133 1.05 9.73 22.03
N PHE A 134 0.40 8.88 21.24
CA PHE A 134 0.11 9.13 19.83
C PHE A 134 -1.39 9.16 19.59
N ASN A 135 -1.80 10.04 18.68
CA ASN A 135 -3.15 9.98 18.12
C ASN A 135 -3.14 8.94 17.01
N PHE A 136 -4.08 7.99 17.02
CA PHE A 136 -4.23 6.99 15.97
C PHE A 136 -4.22 7.60 14.55
N ASN A 137 -4.86 8.76 14.37
CA ASN A 137 -4.87 9.48 13.09
C ASN A 137 -3.47 9.91 12.64
N SER A 138 -2.62 10.37 13.58
CA SER A 138 -1.23 10.74 13.25
C SER A 138 -0.38 9.55 12.82
N ILE A 139 -0.64 8.37 13.39
CA ILE A 139 0.03 7.12 12.97
C ILE A 139 -0.45 6.73 11.56
N LEU A 140 -1.75 6.81 11.32
CA LEU A 140 -2.35 6.49 10.03
C LEU A 140 -1.84 7.42 8.93
N GLU A 141 -1.77 8.73 9.19
CA GLU A 141 -1.19 9.74 8.28
C GLU A 141 0.31 9.52 8.04
N GLY A 142 1.07 9.18 9.09
CA GLY A 142 2.49 8.88 8.98
C GLY A 142 2.77 7.65 8.12
N ILE A 143 2.02 6.57 8.32
CA ILE A 143 2.09 5.38 7.46
C ILE A 143 1.63 5.71 6.05
N ALA A 144 0.49 6.38 5.87
CA ALA A 144 -0.02 6.67 4.53
C ALA A 144 0.95 7.54 3.71
N SER A 145 1.60 8.52 4.35
CA SER A 145 2.56 9.40 3.68
C SER A 145 3.90 8.76 3.35
N GLU A 146 4.39 7.79 4.12
CA GLU A 146 5.69 7.15 3.83
C GLU A 146 5.53 5.85 3.04
N VAL A 147 4.45 5.11 3.27
CA VAL A 147 4.24 3.77 2.71
C VAL A 147 3.45 3.85 1.41
N CYS A 148 2.40 4.69 1.32
CA CYS A 148 1.57 4.78 0.10
C CYS A 148 2.18 5.63 -1.02
N VAL A 149 3.29 6.36 -0.84
CA VAL A 149 3.91 7.26 -1.86
C VAL A 149 4.64 6.52 -2.97
#